data_AF-A0AAW2NKL4-F1
#
_entry.id   AF-A0AAW2NKL4-F1
#
_cell.length_a   1.000
_cell.length_b   1.000
_cell.length_c   1.000
_cell.angle_alpha   90.00
_cell.angle_beta   90.00
_cell.angle_gamma   90.00
#
_symmetry.space_group_name_H-M   'P 1'
#
loop_
_entity.id
_entity.type
_entity.pdbx_description
1 polymer ?
#
loop_
_entity_poly.entity_id
_entity_poly.type
_entity_poly.pdbx_seq_one_letter_code
_entity_poly.pdbx_strand_id
1 'polypeptide(L)'
;MAPAVTERMELAKLCSSKDWSKAIRVLDSLLSKSCAIQDLCNRAYCYSQLELHKHVIKDCDKALQLDPKLLQAYILKGGHFSSFVVSALYLMRD
;
A
#
# COMPACT_ATOMS: atom_id res chain seq x y z
N MET A 1 -11.03 -9.59 -20.68
CA MET A 1 -11.35 -9.98 -19.29
C MET A 1 -10.32 -10.91 -18.62
N ALA A 2 -9.51 -11.67 -19.36
CA ALA A 2 -8.47 -12.56 -18.81
C ALA A 2 -7.23 -11.92 -18.11
N PRO A 3 -6.71 -10.73 -18.51
CA PRO A 3 -5.40 -10.28 -18.00
C PRO A 3 -5.41 -9.80 -16.55
N ALA A 4 -6.55 -9.30 -16.05
CA ALA A 4 -6.66 -8.86 -14.65
C ALA A 4 -6.68 -10.06 -13.68
N VAL A 5 -7.23 -11.20 -14.09
CA VAL A 5 -7.25 -12.42 -13.27
C VAL A 5 -5.84 -12.99 -13.14
N THR A 6 -5.06 -12.99 -14.22
CA THR A 6 -3.65 -13.41 -14.18
C THR A 6 -2.80 -12.46 -13.35
N GLU A 7 -2.99 -11.15 -13.46
CA GLU A 7 -2.29 -10.16 -12.63
C GLU A 7 -2.57 -10.34 -11.13
N ARG A 8 -3.82 -10.66 -10.75
CA ARG A 8 -4.17 -10.95 -9.35
C ARG A 8 -3.54 -12.25 -8.82
N MET A 9 -3.44 -13.29 -9.65
CA MET A 9 -2.74 -14.53 -9.27
C MET A 9 -1.23 -14.31 -9.10
N GLU A 10 -0.61 -13.57 -10.02
CA GLU A 10 0.78 -13.14 -9.92
C GLU A 10 1.02 -12.32 -8.63
N LEU A 11 0.13 -11.37 -8.32
CA LEU A 11 0.22 -10.57 -7.10
C LEU A 11 0.21 -11.45 -5.84
N ALA A 12 -0.70 -12.42 -5.76
CA ALA A 12 -0.77 -13.35 -4.61
C ALA A 12 0.52 -14.15 -4.42
N LYS A 13 1.12 -14.60 -5.53
CA LYS A 13 2.41 -15.30 -5.52
C LYS A 13 3.55 -14.39 -5.05
N LEU A 14 3.60 -13.15 -5.54
CA LEU A 14 4.62 -12.16 -5.16
C LEU A 14 4.51 -11.76 -3.68
N CYS A 15 3.28 -11.58 -3.18
CA CYS A 15 3.06 -11.34 -1.75
C CYS A 15 3.50 -12.55 -0.89
N SER A 16 3.29 -13.78 -1.37
CA SER A 16 3.74 -15.00 -0.70
C SER A 16 5.27 -15.12 -0.69
N SER A 17 5.95 -14.70 -1.76
CA SER A 17 7.41 -14.65 -1.83
C SER A 17 8.02 -13.41 -1.17
N LYS A 18 7.20 -12.50 -0.63
CA LYS A 18 7.61 -11.20 -0.08
C LYS A 18 8.34 -10.30 -1.08
N ASP A 19 8.12 -10.52 -2.38
CA ASP A 19 8.67 -9.69 -3.46
C ASP A 19 7.85 -8.39 -3.61
N TRP A 20 7.87 -7.54 -2.58
CA TRP A 20 7.01 -6.34 -2.50
C TRP A 20 7.22 -5.36 -3.65
N SER A 21 8.46 -5.21 -4.13
CA SER A 21 8.79 -4.32 -5.24
C SER A 21 8.15 -4.75 -6.57
N LYS A 22 8.09 -6.05 -6.84
CA LYS A 22 7.39 -6.59 -8.01
C LYS A 22 5.87 -6.51 -7.82
N ALA A 23 5.38 -6.79 -6.61
CA ALA A 23 3.96 -6.68 -6.28
C ALA A 23 3.44 -5.25 -6.55
N ILE A 24 4.21 -4.22 -6.18
CA ILE A 24 3.89 -2.81 -6.46
C ILE A 24 3.73 -2.56 -7.95
N ARG A 25 4.62 -3.09 -8.81
CA ARG A 25 4.52 -2.90 -10.27
C ARG A 25 3.25 -3.51 -10.85
N VAL A 26 2.84 -4.68 -10.35
CA VAL A 26 1.58 -5.31 -10.75
C VAL A 26 0.39 -4.44 -10.32
N LEU A 27 0.43 -3.91 -9.09
CA LEU A 27 -0.59 -3.00 -8.58
C LEU A 27 -0.65 -1.67 -9.36
N ASP A 28 0.48 -1.14 -9.80
CA ASP A 28 0.51 0.05 -10.66
C ASP A 28 -0.18 -0.20 -12.02
N SER A 29 0.07 -1.36 -12.64
CA SER A 29 -0.65 -1.80 -13.85
C SER A 29 -2.15 -1.90 -13.59
N LEU A 30 -2.55 -2.54 -12.49
CA LEU A 30 -3.96 -2.70 -12.11
C LEU A 30 -4.65 -1.34 -11.90
N LEU A 31 -4.03 -0.45 -11.11
CA LEU A 31 -4.54 0.88 -10.81
C LEU A 31 -4.65 1.77 -12.05
N SER A 32 -3.75 1.59 -13.03
CA SER A 32 -3.83 2.32 -14.31
C SER A 32 -5.04 1.92 -15.15
N LYS A 33 -5.51 0.67 -15.03
CA LYS A 33 -6.68 0.15 -15.74
C LYS A 33 -7.97 0.42 -14.99
N SER A 34 -7.94 0.25 -13.67
CA SER A 34 -9.08 0.44 -12.79
C SER A 34 -8.60 0.88 -11.41
N CYS A 35 -8.99 2.08 -11.00
CA CYS A 35 -8.65 2.59 -9.68
C CYS A 35 -9.60 1.99 -8.62
N ALA A 36 -9.27 0.78 -8.15
CA ALA A 36 -9.99 0.13 -7.07
C ALA A 36 -9.39 0.51 -5.70
N ILE A 37 -10.27 0.84 -4.75
CA ILE A 37 -9.89 1.18 -3.37
C ILE A 37 -9.05 0.06 -2.73
N GLN A 38 -9.43 -1.20 -2.99
CA GLN A 38 -8.69 -2.37 -2.50
C GLN A 38 -7.25 -2.43 -3.03
N ASP A 39 -7.03 -2.06 -4.30
CA ASP A 39 -5.70 -2.09 -4.91
C ASP A 39 -4.82 -0.95 -4.37
N LEU A 40 -5.40 0.20 -4.00
CA LEU A 40 -4.69 1.25 -3.26
C LEU A 40 -4.26 0.78 -1.87
N CYS A 41 -5.14 0.11 -1.12
CA CYS A 41 -4.81 -0.46 0.19
C CYS A 41 -3.72 -1.55 0.09
N ASN A 42 -3.81 -2.41 -0.93
CA ASN A 42 -2.80 -3.44 -1.18
C ASN A 42 -1.44 -2.80 -1.49
N ARG A 43 -1.41 -1.72 -2.29
CA ARG A 43 -0.17 -1.01 -2.61
C ARG A 43 0.41 -0.30 -1.40
N ALA A 44 -0.43 0.35 -0.59
CA ALA A 44 -0.04 0.92 0.70
C ALA A 44 0.58 -0.13 1.63
N TYR A 45 0.01 -1.33 1.69
CA TYR A 45 0.59 -2.45 2.44
C TYR A 45 1.95 -2.88 1.89
N CYS A 46 2.12 -3.01 0.57
CA CYS A 46 3.42 -3.34 -0.01
C CYS A 46 4.48 -2.26 0.27
N TYR A 47 4.11 -0.97 0.20
CA TYR A 47 5.00 0.13 0.59
C TYR A 47 5.35 0.11 2.08
N SER A 48 4.42 -0.33 2.92
CA SER A 48 4.65 -0.51 4.36
C SER A 48 5.76 -1.53 4.63
N GLN A 49 5.74 -2.65 3.92
CA GLN A 49 6.77 -3.69 4.05
C GLN A 49 8.16 -3.25 3.55
N LEU A 50 8.22 -2.16 2.78
CA LEU A 50 9.45 -1.54 2.30
C LEU A 50 9.82 -0.26 3.08
N GLU A 51 9.10 0.05 4.17
CA GLU A 51 9.31 1.25 4.99
C GLU A 51 9.18 2.58 4.20
N LEU A 52 8.49 2.56 3.07
CA LEU A 52 8.26 3.72 2.21
C LEU A 52 7.09 4.58 2.72
N HIS A 53 7.23 5.12 3.93
CA HIS A 53 6.18 5.79 4.70
C HIS A 53 5.39 6.86 3.92
N LYS A 54 6.09 7.70 3.14
CA LYS A 54 5.45 8.76 2.33
C LYS A 54 4.45 8.19 1.31
N HIS A 55 4.76 7.04 0.72
CA HIS A 55 3.91 6.39 -0.26
C HIS A 55 2.69 5.74 0.41
N VAL A 56 2.87 5.16 1.59
CA VAL A 56 1.77 4.61 2.39
C VAL A 56 0.73 5.68 2.69
N ILE A 57 1.16 6.85 3.20
CA ILE A 57 0.25 7.95 3.54
C ILE A 57 -0.51 8.41 2.29
N LYS A 58 0.20 8.59 1.17
CA LYS A 58 -0.39 9.03 -0.10
C LYS A 58 -1.49 8.08 -0.60
N ASP A 59 -1.26 6.77 -0.51
CA ASP A 59 -2.24 5.78 -0.96
C ASP A 59 -3.41 5.62 0.02
N CYS A 60 -3.15 5.71 1.33
CA CYS A 60 -4.21 5.73 2.33
C CYS A 60 -5.09 6.97 2.18
N ASP A 61 -4.51 8.15 1.92
CA ASP A 61 -5.26 9.38 1.68
C ASP A 61 -6.14 9.28 0.45
N LYS A 62 -5.64 8.72 -0.65
CA LYS A 62 -6.45 8.45 -1.84
C LYS A 62 -7.58 7.46 -1.55
N ALA A 63 -7.30 6.39 -0.81
CA ALA A 63 -8.32 5.41 -0.44
C ALA A 63 -9.42 6.06 0.42
N LEU A 64 -9.06 6.93 1.36
CA LEU A 64 -10.00 7.68 2.20
C LEU A 64 -10.77 8.78 1.43
N GLN A 65 -10.18 9.36 0.38
CA GLN A 65 -10.91 10.26 -0.51
C GLN A 65 -12.02 9.54 -1.29
N LEU A 66 -11.78 8.28 -1.67
CA LEU A 66 -12.76 7.45 -2.38
C LEU A 66 -13.81 6.85 -1.43
N ASP A 67 -13.38 6.35 -0.26
CA ASP A 67 -14.27 5.89 0.81
C ASP A 67 -13.77 6.39 2.17
N PRO A 68 -14.36 7.48 2.70
CA PRO A 68 -13.99 8.05 3.99
C PRO A 68 -14.24 7.13 5.18
N LYS A 69 -15.02 6.05 5.02
CA LYS A 69 -15.35 5.09 6.07
C LYS A 69 -14.49 3.81 5.98
N LEU A 70 -13.50 3.78 5.10
CA LEU A 70 -12.65 2.62 4.91
C LEU A 70 -11.71 2.40 6.11
N LEU A 71 -12.12 1.50 7.00
CA LEU A 71 -11.39 1.15 8.21
C LEU A 71 -9.93 0.72 7.91
N GLN A 72 -9.72 -0.05 6.83
CA GLN A 72 -8.40 -0.55 6.46
C GLN A 72 -7.40 0.58 6.16
N ALA A 73 -7.83 1.66 5.51
CA ALA A 73 -6.95 2.80 5.25
C ALA A 73 -6.57 3.54 6.54
N TYR A 74 -7.49 3.68 7.50
CA TYR A 74 -7.14 4.24 8.81
C TYR A 74 -6.17 3.35 9.59
N ILE A 75 -6.34 2.04 9.56
CA ILE A 75 -5.43 1.09 10.23
C ILE A 75 -4.02 1.20 9.63
N LEU A 76 -3.90 1.16 8.29
CA LEU A 76 -2.61 1.27 7.61
C LEU A 76 -1.95 2.64 7.86
N LYS A 77 -2.73 3.72 7.80
CA LYS A 77 -2.24 5.09 8.04
C LYS A 77 -1.80 5.30 9.49
N GLY A 78 -2.61 4.85 10.46
CA GLY A 78 -2.33 4.99 11.89
C GLY A 78 -1.11 4.19 12.34
N GLY A 79 -1.00 2.92 11.89
CA GLY A 79 0.16 2.09 12.15
C GLY A 79 1.46 2.71 11.63
N HIS A 80 1.41 3.31 10.44
CA HIS A 80 2.56 4.01 9.89
C HIS A 80 2.88 5.35 10.53
N PHE A 81 1.85 6.11 10.94
CA PHE A 81 2.08 7.37 11.63
C PHE A 81 2.77 7.15 12.99
N SER A 82 2.37 6.10 13.71
CA SER A 82 3.05 5.68 14.95
C SER A 82 4.53 5.34 14.69
N SER A 83 4.79 4.50 13.69
CA SER A 83 6.17 4.13 13.31
C SER A 83 6.99 5.34 12.87
N PHE A 84 6.43 6.23 12.03
CA PHE A 84 7.12 7.42 11.53
C PHE A 84 7.47 8.39 12.66
N VAL A 85 6.56 8.62 13.60
CA VAL A 85 6.81 9.49 14.77
C VAL A 85 7.91 8.90 15.65
N VAL A 86 7.89 7.60 15.91
CA VAL A 86 8.94 6.94 16.69
C VAL A 86 10.29 7.05 15.99
N SER A 87 10.37 6.71 14.69
CA SER A 87 11.61 6.81 13.92
C SER A 87 12.15 8.24 13.83
N ALA A 88 11.27 9.24 13.64
CA ALA A 88 11.64 10.64 13.61
C ALA A 88 12.14 11.15 14.97
N LEU A 89 11.54 10.70 16.07
CA LEU A 89 12.00 11.03 17.43
C LEU A 89 13.36 10.43 17.77
N TYR A 90 13.66 9.23 17.26
CA TYR A 90 15.00 8.62 17.40
C TYR A 90 16.05 9.40 16.61
N LEU A 91 15.76 9.79 15.36
CA LEU A 91 16.69 10.56 14.53
C LEU A 91 16.94 11.99 15.00
N MET A 92 16.06 12.58 15.82
CA MET A 92 16.28 13.91 16.42
C MET A 92 16.93 13.86 17.81
N ARG A 93 17.32 12.67 18.28
CA ARG A 93 18.02 12.47 19.57
C ARG A 93 19.53 12.27 19.45
N ASP A 94 20.06 12.23 18.24
CA ASP A 94 21.49 12.30 17.92
C ASP A 94 21.86 13.70 17.43
#